data_AF-A0A486S3X0-F1
#
_entry.id   AF-A0A486S3X0-F1
#
_cell.length_a   1.000
_cell.length_b   1.000
_cell.length_c   1.000
_cell.angle_alpha   90.00
_cell.angle_beta   90.00
_cell.angle_gamma   90.00
#
_symmetry.space_group_name_H-M   'P 1'
#
loop_
_entity.id
_entity.type
_entity.pdbx_description
1 polymer ?
#
loop_
_entity_poly.entity_id
_entity_poly.type
_entity_poly.pdbx_seq_one_letter_code
_entity_poly.pdbx_strand_id
1 'polypeptide(L)'
;MTPEKFFFEGLIHVKSYEKMKEHEMDGADYPLSLASDMVLPWPWSLQRFINNVSRIGSYKGKPWKQDNSNHYVELWLPWRIGFVGGGNHSITAGILAGEGTLIPEHVYDMSWLFELVRTDGNHWFVDDHKVEAVKSGRSAAVFEIGRLLVEGA
;
A
#
# COMPACT_ATOMS: atom_id res chain seq x y z
N MET A 1 -0.97 -1.43 10.72
CA MET A 1 0.34 -2.02 10.35
C MET A 1 0.91 -1.09 9.30
N THR A 2 2.21 -0.84 9.33
CA THR A 2 2.84 0.15 8.45
C THR A 2 3.30 -0.52 7.16
N PRO A 3 3.52 0.23 6.05
CA PRO A 3 4.06 -0.32 4.81
C PRO A 3 5.36 -1.12 5.04
N GLU A 4 6.22 -0.64 5.92
CA GLU A 4 7.49 -1.30 6.26
C GLU A 4 7.25 -2.64 6.93
N LYS A 5 6.26 -2.77 7.81
CA LYS A 5 5.94 -4.06 8.42
C LYS A 5 5.38 -5.07 7.42
N PHE A 6 4.82 -4.63 6.30
CA PHE A 6 4.29 -5.53 5.27
C PHE A 6 5.42 -6.21 4.49
N PHE A 7 6.44 -5.44 4.09
CA PHE A 7 7.57 -5.93 3.29
C PHE A 7 8.82 -6.27 4.12
N PHE A 8 9.17 -5.43 5.09
CA PHE A 8 10.51 -5.26 5.64
C PHE A 8 10.47 -5.11 7.17
N GLU A 9 10.08 -6.16 7.88
CA GLU A 9 10.05 -6.11 9.34
C GLU A 9 11.46 -5.91 9.95
N GLY A 10 12.50 -6.57 9.41
CA GLY A 10 13.90 -6.37 9.81
C GLY A 10 14.73 -5.50 8.85
N LEU A 11 14.23 -5.24 7.64
CA LEU A 11 14.89 -4.43 6.60
C LEU A 11 14.45 -2.96 6.59
N ILE A 12 13.84 -2.46 7.67
CA ILE A 12 13.30 -1.09 7.73
C ILE A 12 14.36 -0.01 7.45
N HIS A 13 15.64 -0.31 7.71
CA HIS A 13 16.78 0.58 7.49
C HIS A 13 17.13 0.80 6.01
N VAL A 14 16.62 -0.05 5.11
CA VAL A 14 16.83 0.06 3.66
C VAL A 14 16.00 1.22 3.08
N LYS A 15 14.88 1.58 3.72
CA LYS A 15 14.03 2.68 3.28
C LYS A 15 14.76 4.01 3.47
N SER A 16 14.84 4.80 2.40
CA SER A 16 15.30 6.19 2.44
C SER A 16 14.14 7.11 2.06
N TYR A 17 13.72 7.97 2.99
CA TYR A 17 12.68 8.96 2.71
C TYR A 17 13.12 9.97 1.64
N GLU A 18 14.41 10.32 1.62
CA GLU A 18 15.00 11.18 0.59
C GLU A 18 14.82 10.55 -0.79
N LYS A 19 15.21 9.28 -0.97
CA LYS A 19 14.99 8.56 -2.24
C LYS A 19 13.52 8.45 -2.61
N MET A 20 12.65 8.19 -1.63
CA MET A 20 11.21 8.15 -1.91
C MET A 20 10.69 9.48 -2.43
N LYS A 21 11.14 10.60 -1.85
CA LYS A 21 10.77 11.94 -2.32
C LYS A 21 11.36 12.28 -3.67
N GLU A 22 12.58 11.82 -3.98
CA GLU A 22 13.16 11.96 -5.32
C GLU A 22 12.35 11.21 -6.40
N HIS A 23 11.73 10.10 -6.02
CA HIS A 23 10.92 9.24 -6.88
C HIS A 23 9.39 9.39 -6.62
N GLU A 24 8.96 10.56 -6.16
CA GLU A 24 7.55 10.87 -5.96
C GLU A 24 6.86 11.22 -7.29
N MET A 25 5.67 10.67 -7.50
CA MET A 25 4.84 10.89 -8.69
C MET A 25 3.56 11.65 -8.32
N ASP A 26 2.90 12.26 -9.31
CA ASP A 26 1.61 12.95 -9.08
C ASP A 26 0.50 11.93 -8.78
N GLY A 27 -0.17 12.08 -7.64
CA GLY A 27 -1.29 11.24 -7.24
C GLY A 27 -2.44 11.20 -8.24
N ALA A 28 -2.68 12.29 -8.97
CA ALA A 28 -3.75 12.39 -9.96
C ALA A 28 -3.57 11.42 -11.14
N ASP A 29 -2.34 11.04 -11.45
CA ASP A 29 -2.01 10.09 -12.53
C ASP A 29 -2.23 8.62 -12.11
N TYR A 30 -2.39 8.36 -10.81
CA TYR A 30 -2.51 7.01 -10.25
C TYR A 30 -3.74 6.86 -9.34
N PRO A 31 -4.96 7.09 -9.85
CA PRO A 31 -6.18 6.86 -9.08
C PRO A 31 -6.28 5.39 -8.67
N LEU A 32 -6.80 5.15 -7.46
CA LEU A 32 -7.08 3.83 -6.92
C LEU A 32 -8.59 3.61 -6.84
N SER A 33 -9.09 2.59 -7.53
CA SER A 33 -10.45 2.10 -7.39
C SER A 33 -10.58 1.25 -6.13
N LEU A 34 -11.45 1.67 -5.20
CA LEU A 34 -11.75 0.86 -4.01
C LEU A 34 -12.44 -0.47 -4.34
N ALA A 35 -12.96 -0.62 -5.55
CA ALA A 35 -13.64 -1.82 -6.01
C ALA A 35 -12.69 -2.92 -6.51
N SER A 36 -11.47 -2.56 -6.93
CA SER A 36 -10.60 -3.48 -7.70
C SER A 36 -9.11 -3.36 -7.40
N ASP A 37 -8.63 -2.18 -6.99
CA ASP A 37 -7.22 -2.00 -6.65
C ASP A 37 -6.94 -2.45 -5.21
N MET A 38 -5.69 -2.83 -4.96
CA MET A 38 -5.26 -3.25 -3.63
C MET A 38 -5.05 -2.04 -2.73
N VAL A 39 -6.07 -1.73 -1.94
CA VAL A 39 -6.01 -0.72 -0.88
C VAL A 39 -6.16 -1.44 0.45
N LEU A 40 -5.17 -1.29 1.31
CA LEU A 40 -5.13 -1.91 2.62
C LEU A 40 -5.55 -0.84 3.64
N PRO A 41 -6.65 -1.03 4.39
CA PRO A 41 -6.98 -0.22 5.57
C PRO A 41 -6.81 -1.00 6.87
N TRP A 42 -6.67 -0.27 7.99
CA TRP A 42 -6.55 -0.79 9.36
C TRP A 42 -7.62 -0.20 10.26
N PRO A 43 -8.89 -0.58 10.10
CA PRO A 43 -9.96 -0.13 10.98
C PRO A 43 -9.68 -0.57 12.42
N TRP A 44 -9.47 0.38 13.31
CA TRP A 44 -8.98 0.15 14.68
C TRP A 44 -10.05 0.25 15.77
N SER A 45 -11.29 0.57 15.38
CA SER A 45 -12.43 0.75 16.30
C SER A 45 -13.63 0.03 15.73
N LEU A 46 -14.12 -0.97 16.46
CA LEU A 46 -15.27 -1.78 16.07
C LEU A 46 -16.51 -0.90 15.90
N GLN A 47 -16.77 0.02 16.83
CA GLN A 47 -17.92 0.93 16.73
C GLN A 47 -17.85 1.81 15.48
N ARG A 48 -16.68 2.39 15.19
CA ARG A 48 -16.51 3.20 13.97
C ARG A 48 -16.63 2.35 12.71
N PHE A 49 -16.11 1.13 12.72
CA PHE A 49 -16.23 0.18 11.62
C PHE A 49 -17.71 -0.11 11.34
N ILE A 50 -18.47 -0.56 12.34
CA ILE A 50 -19.92 -0.82 12.23
C ILE A 50 -20.65 0.44 11.73
N ASN A 51 -20.35 1.61 12.29
CA ASN A 51 -21.00 2.85 11.89
C ASN A 51 -20.74 3.23 10.43
N ASN A 52 -19.51 3.07 9.94
CA ASN A 52 -19.16 3.42 8.56
C ASN A 52 -19.75 2.38 7.58
N VAL A 53 -19.55 1.09 7.86
CA VAL A 53 -20.05 0.02 6.99
C VAL A 53 -21.58 0.00 6.92
N SER A 54 -22.29 0.32 8.00
CA SER A 54 -23.77 0.37 7.99
C SER A 54 -24.35 1.60 7.30
N ARG A 55 -23.55 2.66 7.07
CA ARG A 55 -24.05 3.96 6.58
C ARG A 55 -23.52 4.38 5.23
N ILE A 56 -22.35 3.91 4.81
CA ILE A 56 -21.70 4.33 3.55
C ILE A 56 -21.89 3.23 2.48
N GLY A 57 -22.24 3.65 1.28
CA GLY A 57 -22.55 2.80 0.12
C GLY A 57 -23.74 3.34 -0.68
N SER A 58 -23.70 3.26 -2.01
CA SER A 58 -24.82 3.68 -2.87
C SER A 58 -26.12 2.94 -2.53
N TYR A 59 -26.05 1.64 -2.22
CA TYR A 59 -27.19 0.84 -1.77
C TYR A 59 -27.82 1.31 -0.45
N LYS A 60 -27.11 2.14 0.33
CA LYS A 60 -27.58 2.74 1.59
C LYS A 60 -28.01 4.21 1.41
N GLY A 61 -28.05 4.69 0.17
CA GLY A 61 -28.39 6.08 -0.17
C GLY A 61 -27.30 7.10 0.19
N LYS A 62 -26.08 6.64 0.51
CA LYS A 62 -24.93 7.51 0.82
C LYS A 62 -23.69 7.01 0.09
N PRO A 63 -23.56 7.31 -1.21
CA PRO A 63 -22.39 6.93 -2.00
C PRO A 63 -21.11 7.39 -1.31
N TRP A 64 -20.11 6.52 -1.33
CA TRP A 64 -18.77 6.85 -0.82
C TRP A 64 -18.17 8.00 -1.63
N LYS A 65 -17.50 8.93 -0.94
CA LYS A 65 -16.74 10.03 -1.54
C LYS A 65 -15.44 10.20 -0.79
N GLN A 66 -14.39 10.58 -1.51
CA GLN A 66 -13.12 10.90 -0.90
C GLN A 66 -13.27 12.16 -0.04
N ASP A 67 -12.71 12.09 1.17
CA ASP A 67 -12.63 13.20 2.11
C ASP A 67 -11.16 13.64 2.20
N ASN A 68 -10.79 14.67 1.45
CA ASN A 68 -9.41 15.16 1.35
C ASN A 68 -8.82 15.68 2.67
N SER A 69 -9.64 15.85 3.71
CA SER A 69 -9.16 16.26 5.05
C SER A 69 -8.80 15.09 5.96
N ASN A 70 -9.17 13.86 5.57
CA ASN A 70 -9.10 12.69 6.44
C ASN A 70 -8.58 11.44 5.72
N HIS A 71 -8.76 11.32 4.40
CA HIS A 71 -8.32 10.18 3.61
C HIS A 71 -6.89 10.39 3.13
N TYR A 72 -5.94 9.85 3.90
CA TYR A 72 -4.52 9.87 3.58
C TYR A 72 -4.08 8.47 3.15
N VAL A 73 -3.54 8.36 1.93
CA VAL A 73 -3.07 7.10 1.33
C VAL A 73 -1.74 7.32 0.63
N GLU A 74 -0.79 6.44 0.91
CA GLU A 74 0.47 6.31 0.17
C GLU A 74 0.37 5.12 -0.79
N LEU A 75 0.58 5.35 -2.08
CA LEU A 75 0.64 4.30 -3.09
C LEU A 75 2.10 3.94 -3.35
N TRP A 76 2.45 2.66 -3.23
CA TRP A 76 3.79 2.18 -3.55
C TRP A 76 3.76 1.42 -4.89
N LEU A 77 4.52 1.91 -5.86
CA LEU A 77 4.82 1.26 -7.14
C LEU A 77 6.12 0.44 -7.00
N PRO A 78 6.32 -0.62 -7.80
CA PRO A 78 5.45 -1.12 -8.88
C PRO A 78 4.27 -1.97 -8.40
N TRP A 79 4.22 -2.35 -7.12
CA TRP A 79 3.21 -3.28 -6.60
C TRP A 79 1.77 -2.75 -6.63
N ARG A 80 1.58 -1.43 -6.84
CA ARG A 80 0.30 -0.71 -6.76
C ARG A 80 -0.48 -1.06 -5.49
N ILE A 81 0.18 -0.97 -4.34
CA ILE A 81 -0.45 -1.15 -3.02
C ILE A 81 -0.70 0.21 -2.39
N GLY A 82 -1.96 0.53 -2.12
CA GLY A 82 -2.36 1.71 -1.36
C GLY A 82 -2.35 1.42 0.15
N PHE A 83 -1.47 2.10 0.89
CA PHE A 83 -1.40 2.04 2.34
C PHE A 83 -2.12 3.23 2.98
N VAL A 84 -3.21 2.94 3.66
CA VAL A 84 -4.03 3.94 4.35
C VAL A 84 -3.41 4.39 5.67
N GLY A 85 -3.04 5.68 5.76
CA GLY A 85 -2.64 6.35 7.00
C GLY A 85 -3.79 7.10 7.69
N GLY A 86 -4.80 7.54 6.93
CA GLY A 86 -5.96 8.29 7.42
C GLY A 86 -7.26 7.81 6.79
N GLY A 87 -8.40 7.91 7.49
CA GLY A 87 -9.68 7.51 6.90
C GLY A 87 -9.98 6.01 6.92
N ASN A 88 -9.18 5.22 7.66
CA ASN A 88 -9.25 3.75 7.73
C ASN A 88 -10.68 3.16 7.72
N HIS A 89 -11.59 3.65 8.56
CA HIS A 89 -12.96 3.11 8.65
C HIS A 89 -13.84 3.45 7.44
N SER A 90 -13.78 4.68 6.94
CA SER A 90 -14.62 5.09 5.81
C SER A 90 -14.09 4.52 4.50
N ILE A 91 -12.76 4.43 4.31
CA ILE A 91 -12.14 3.74 3.18
C ILE A 91 -12.54 2.25 3.18
N THR A 92 -12.50 1.58 4.35
CA THR A 92 -12.97 0.19 4.46
C THR A 92 -14.42 0.03 4.00
N ALA A 93 -15.29 1.00 4.32
CA ALA A 93 -16.68 0.95 3.89
C ALA A 93 -16.84 1.11 2.37
N GLY A 94 -16.01 1.93 1.71
CA GLY A 94 -15.97 2.05 0.25
C GLY A 94 -15.54 0.73 -0.42
N ILE A 95 -14.48 0.10 0.10
CA ILE A 95 -14.00 -1.21 -0.38
C ILE A 95 -15.11 -2.26 -0.28
N LEU A 96 -15.75 -2.39 0.89
CA LEU A 96 -16.82 -3.38 1.10
C LEU A 96 -18.09 -3.08 0.28
N ALA A 97 -18.32 -1.81 -0.07
CA ALA A 97 -19.40 -1.42 -0.97
C ALA A 97 -19.03 -1.62 -2.46
N GLY A 98 -17.77 -1.90 -2.77
CA GLY A 98 -17.28 -2.04 -4.15
C GLY A 98 -17.37 -0.73 -4.94
N GLU A 99 -17.20 0.41 -4.27
CA GLU A 99 -17.36 1.73 -4.89
C GLU A 99 -16.37 2.76 -4.35
N GLY A 100 -16.15 3.81 -5.13
CA GLY A 100 -15.30 4.93 -4.76
C GLY A 100 -13.93 4.88 -5.44
N THR A 101 -13.37 6.07 -5.61
CA THR A 101 -12.04 6.28 -6.18
C THR A 101 -11.26 7.17 -5.22
N LEU A 102 -10.03 6.78 -4.93
CA LEU A 102 -9.06 7.57 -4.16
C LEU A 102 -8.02 8.16 -5.11
N ILE A 103 -7.71 9.43 -4.90
CA ILE A 103 -6.45 10.02 -5.34
C ILE A 103 -5.46 9.91 -4.17
N PRO A 104 -4.37 9.12 -4.28
CA PRO A 104 -3.36 9.03 -3.23
C PRO A 104 -2.73 10.39 -2.95
N GLU A 105 -2.34 10.61 -1.70
CA GLU A 105 -1.62 11.85 -1.32
C GLU A 105 -0.15 11.79 -1.74
N HIS A 106 0.43 10.59 -1.64
CA HIS A 106 1.77 10.31 -2.14
C HIS A 106 1.76 9.06 -3.00
N VAL A 107 2.48 9.12 -4.12
CA VAL A 107 2.79 7.97 -4.96
C VAL A 107 4.31 7.86 -5.03
N TYR A 108 4.84 6.72 -4.60
CA TYR A 108 6.28 6.48 -4.58
C TYR A 108 6.64 5.36 -5.54
N ASP A 109 7.53 5.65 -6.48
CA ASP A 109 8.21 4.60 -7.23
C ASP A 109 9.33 4.00 -6.37
N MET A 110 9.13 2.75 -5.96
CA MET A 110 10.05 2.01 -5.10
C MET A 110 10.93 1.04 -5.92
N SER A 111 10.95 1.13 -7.26
CA SER A 111 11.74 0.27 -8.14
C SER A 111 13.24 0.26 -7.80
N TRP A 112 13.76 1.37 -7.27
CA TRP A 112 15.13 1.49 -6.77
C TRP A 112 15.47 0.47 -5.66
N LEU A 113 14.48 -0.05 -4.93
CA LEU A 113 14.72 -1.10 -3.93
C LEU A 113 15.25 -2.39 -4.56
N PHE A 114 14.96 -2.67 -5.83
CA PHE A 114 15.39 -3.91 -6.49
C PHE A 114 16.87 -3.93 -6.85
N GLU A 115 17.51 -2.77 -6.92
CA GLU A 115 18.97 -2.66 -7.06
C GLU A 115 19.68 -3.01 -5.75
N LEU A 116 19.01 -2.75 -4.62
CA LEU A 116 19.59 -2.86 -3.29
C LEU A 116 19.22 -4.18 -2.59
N VAL A 117 17.98 -4.62 -2.73
CA VAL A 117 17.41 -5.76 -1.99
C VAL A 117 17.07 -6.90 -2.94
N ARG A 118 17.50 -8.11 -2.56
CA ARG A 118 17.13 -9.36 -3.24
C ARG A 118 16.68 -10.40 -2.24
N THR A 119 15.95 -11.41 -2.72
CA THR A 119 15.67 -12.62 -1.93
C THR A 119 15.78 -13.87 -2.80
N ASP A 120 16.25 -14.95 -2.17
CA ASP A 120 16.20 -16.31 -2.73
C ASP A 120 14.95 -17.09 -2.26
N GLY A 121 14.02 -16.42 -1.57
CA GLY A 121 12.84 -17.01 -0.93
C GLY A 121 13.08 -17.59 0.47
N ASN A 122 14.34 -17.80 0.88
CA ASN A 122 14.73 -18.28 2.21
C ASN A 122 15.40 -17.19 3.05
N HIS A 123 16.15 -16.29 2.42
CA HIS A 123 16.86 -15.18 3.05
C HIS A 123 16.73 -13.92 2.22
N TRP A 124 16.92 -12.79 2.90
CA TRP A 124 17.07 -11.48 2.29
C TRP A 124 18.53 -11.11 2.15
N PHE A 125 18.82 -10.35 1.11
CA PHE A 125 20.14 -9.83 0.77
C PHE A 125 20.03 -8.32 0.55
N VAL A 126 20.98 -7.57 1.10
CA VAL A 126 21.13 -6.12 0.89
C VAL A 126 22.54 -5.87 0.38
N ASP A 127 22.70 -5.21 -0.76
CA ASP A 127 24.00 -5.04 -1.43
C ASP A 127 24.75 -6.39 -1.57
N ASP A 128 24.03 -7.45 -1.97
CA ASP A 128 24.51 -8.84 -2.05
C ASP A 128 24.95 -9.50 -0.73
N HIS A 129 24.82 -8.83 0.42
CA HIS A 129 25.12 -9.38 1.73
C HIS A 129 23.87 -9.99 2.36
N LYS A 130 23.99 -11.25 2.80
CA LYS A 130 22.92 -11.96 3.51
C LYS A 130 22.60 -11.28 4.85
N VAL A 131 21.33 -10.91 5.06
CA VAL A 131 20.90 -10.16 6.25
C VAL A 131 20.09 -11.02 7.22
N GLU A 132 18.90 -11.45 6.83
CA GLU A 132 18.00 -12.22 7.70
C GLU A 132 17.24 -13.31 6.93
N ALA A 133 16.67 -14.27 7.66
CA ALA A 133 15.80 -15.28 7.08
C ALA A 133 14.44 -14.67 6.69
N VAL A 134 13.84 -15.16 5.61
CA VAL A 134 12.49 -14.80 5.18
C VAL A 134 11.48 -15.35 6.19
N LYS A 135 10.81 -14.44 6.90
CA LYS A 135 9.76 -14.79 7.87
C LYS A 135 8.40 -15.08 7.22
N SER A 136 8.18 -14.54 6.01
CA SER A 136 6.94 -14.67 5.25
C SER A 136 7.27 -14.91 3.78
N GLY A 137 7.14 -16.15 3.32
CA GLY A 137 7.31 -16.48 1.90
C GLY A 137 6.34 -15.72 1.00
N ARG A 138 5.18 -15.31 1.52
CA ARG A 138 4.21 -14.46 0.79
C ARG A 138 4.76 -13.05 0.58
N SER A 139 5.36 -12.45 1.60
CA SER A 139 5.97 -11.12 1.48
C SER A 139 7.15 -11.13 0.51
N ALA A 140 7.99 -12.17 0.58
CA ALA A 140 9.08 -12.38 -0.37
C ALA A 140 8.56 -12.55 -1.81
N ALA A 141 7.50 -13.35 -2.01
CA ALA A 141 6.88 -13.51 -3.31
C ALA A 141 6.29 -12.20 -3.87
N VAL A 142 5.58 -11.41 -3.04
CA VAL A 142 5.07 -10.11 -3.47
C VAL A 142 6.21 -9.19 -3.86
N PHE A 143 7.30 -9.13 -3.07
CA PHE A 143 8.49 -8.33 -3.40
C PHE A 143 9.05 -8.70 -4.79
N GLU A 144 9.31 -9.99 -5.04
CA GLU A 144 9.84 -10.46 -6.33
C GLU A 144 8.86 -10.26 -7.50
N ILE A 145 7.55 -10.37 -7.28
CA ILE A 145 6.55 -10.03 -8.32
C ILE A 145 6.71 -8.56 -8.73
N GLY A 146 6.94 -7.65 -7.78
CA GLY A 146 7.24 -6.25 -8.09
C GLY A 146 8.46 -6.09 -8.98
N ARG A 147 9.55 -6.80 -8.66
CA ARG A 147 10.78 -6.78 -9.48
C ARG A 147 10.51 -7.26 -10.91
N LEU A 148 9.79 -8.37 -11.05
CA LEU A 148 9.43 -8.93 -12.36
C LEU A 148 8.50 -8.02 -13.17
N LEU A 149 7.61 -7.26 -12.52
CA LEU A 149 6.77 -6.27 -13.20
C LEU A 149 7.59 -5.13 -13.81
N VAL A 150 8.73 -4.77 -13.22
CA VAL A 150 9.64 -3.74 -13.76
C VAL A 150 10.52 -4.31 -14.87
N GLU A 151 11.04 -5.52 -14.71
CA GLU A 151 11.90 -6.17 -15.72
C GLU A 151 11.16 -6.57 -17.00
N GLY A 152 9.85 -6.83 -16.89
CA GLY A 152 9.00 -7.17 -18.03
C GLY A 152 8.30 -5.97 -18.70
N ALA A 153 8.53 -4.74 -18.22
CA ALA A 153 7.91 -3.51 -18.72
C ALA A 153 8.72 -2.85 -19.85
#